data_AF-A0A0J5GKV1-F1
#
_entry.id   AF-A0A0J5GKV1-F1
#
_cell.length_a   1.000
_cell.length_b   1.000
_cell.length_c   1.000
_cell.angle_alpha   90.00
_cell.angle_beta   90.00
_cell.angle_gamma   90.00
#
_symmetry.space_group_name_H-M   'P 1'
#
loop_
_entity.id
_entity.type
_entity.pdbx_description
1 polymer ?
#
loop_
_entity_poly.entity_id
_entity_poly.type
_entity_poly.pdbx_seq_one_letter_code
_entity_poly.pdbx_strand_id
1 'polypeptide(L)'
;MIFSKHLPLLIVVVAVFTFFFPYYMDVANWVPSFLLAIVIFFTGLSMKVDAIKSMKSNYYPLLLATVFKWTFTVLISVFLAYAIFSSRPEIAAGVILSGTVPNATAATLYTFIAGGNAS
;
A
#
# COMPACT_ATOMS: atom_id res chain seq x y z
N MET A 1 3.28 -20.57 -1.83
CA MET A 1 1.86 -20.37 -2.24
C MET A 1 0.89 -20.33 -1.05
N ILE A 2 1.00 -21.23 -0.06
CA ILE A 2 0.10 -21.30 1.11
C ILE A 2 0.07 -19.99 1.92
N PHE A 3 1.24 -19.47 2.33
CA PHE A 3 1.32 -18.23 3.10
C PHE A 3 0.74 -17.00 2.40
N SER A 4 0.92 -16.90 1.08
CA SER A 4 0.43 -15.77 0.28
C SER A 4 -1.10 -15.76 0.17
N LYS A 5 -1.73 -16.94 0.09
CA LYS A 5 -3.18 -17.09 0.02
C LYS A 5 -3.88 -16.74 1.34
N HIS A 6 -3.23 -17.00 2.47
CA HIS A 6 -3.79 -16.75 3.81
C HIS A 6 -3.35 -15.42 4.43
N LEU A 7 -2.53 -14.63 3.74
CA LEU A 7 -2.01 -13.36 4.24
C LEU A 7 -3.14 -12.38 4.67
N PRO A 8 -4.24 -12.17 3.90
CA PRO A 8 -5.31 -11.28 4.34
C PRO A 8 -5.99 -11.76 5.63
N LEU A 9 -6.18 -13.08 5.77
CA LEU A 9 -6.77 -13.68 6.97
C LEU A 9 -5.87 -13.46 8.18
N LEU A 10 -4.56 -13.65 8.01
CA LEU A 10 -3.59 -13.43 9.07
C LEU A 10 -3.57 -11.97 9.53
N ILE A 11 -3.65 -11.00 8.60
CA ILE A 11 -3.73 -9.57 8.93
C ILE A 11 -4.97 -9.28 9.79
N VAL A 12 -6.13 -9.81 9.42
CA VAL A 12 -7.37 -9.60 10.18
C VAL A 12 -7.30 -10.24 11.56
N VAL A 13 -6.81 -11.48 11.66
CA VAL A 13 -6.65 -12.18 12.95
C VAL A 13 -5.73 -11.39 13.89
N VAL A 14 -4.59 -10.92 13.39
CA VAL A 14 -3.66 -10.10 14.18
C VAL A 14 -4.29 -8.76 14.57
N ALA A 15 -5.01 -8.09 13.67
CA ALA A 15 -5.68 -6.82 13.98
C ALA A 15 -6.74 -6.97 15.08
N VAL A 16 -7.56 -8.03 15.01
CA VAL A 16 -8.55 -8.36 16.05
C VAL A 16 -7.86 -8.70 17.37
N PHE A 17 -6.78 -9.49 17.33
CA PHE A 17 -6.03 -9.84 18.54
C PHE A 17 -5.41 -8.61 19.22
N THR A 18 -4.76 -7.73 18.46
CA THR A 18 -4.18 -6.48 18.97
C THR A 18 -5.26 -5.53 19.52
N PHE A 19 -6.46 -5.53 18.95
CA PHE A 19 -7.58 -4.74 19.46
C PHE A 19 -8.02 -5.19 20.86
N PHE A 20 -8.10 -6.50 21.12
CA PHE A 20 -8.51 -7.03 22.43
C PHE A 20 -7.37 -7.09 23.45
N PHE A 21 -6.13 -7.31 23.00
CA PHE A 21 -4.97 -7.47 23.87
C PHE A 21 -3.79 -6.58 23.44
N PRO A 22 -3.92 -5.25 23.57
CA PRO A 22 -2.90 -4.31 23.09
C PRO A 22 -1.55 -4.45 23.80
N TYR A 23 -1.56 -4.83 25.08
CA TYR A 23 -0.34 -4.97 25.90
C TYR A 23 0.66 -6.00 25.34
N TYR A 24 0.19 -7.10 24.75
CA TYR A 24 1.07 -8.13 24.20
C TYR A 24 1.69 -7.74 22.85
N MET A 25 1.14 -6.72 22.18
CA MET A 25 1.53 -6.29 20.84
C MET A 25 2.09 -4.87 20.85
N ASP A 26 2.37 -4.32 22.03
CA ASP A 26 3.03 -3.03 22.18
C ASP A 26 4.50 -3.20 21.80
N VAL A 27 4.91 -2.42 20.80
CA VAL A 27 6.26 -2.44 20.24
C VAL A 27 6.77 -1.02 20.15
N ALA A 28 8.08 -0.85 20.28
CA ALA A 28 8.67 0.47 20.17
C ALA A 28 8.33 1.13 18.82
N ASN A 29 8.04 2.44 18.83
CA ASN A 29 7.59 3.21 17.66
C ASN A 29 8.51 3.14 16.43
N TRP A 30 9.77 2.76 16.59
CA TRP A 30 10.72 2.59 15.49
C TRP A 30 10.54 1.28 14.71
N VAL A 31 9.91 0.26 15.32
CA VAL A 31 9.79 -1.09 14.76
C VAL A 31 8.99 -1.08 13.45
N PRO A 32 7.80 -0.45 13.34
CA PRO A 32 7.06 -0.42 12.08
C PRO A 32 7.84 0.24 10.93
N SER A 33 8.51 1.36 11.23
CA SER A 33 9.33 2.09 10.25
C SER A 33 10.52 1.25 9.77
N PHE A 34 11.17 0.51 10.68
CA PHE A 34 12.27 -0.38 10.34
C PHE A 34 11.82 -1.58 9.49
N LEU A 35 10.70 -2.21 9.85
CA LEU A 35 10.12 -3.30 9.05
C LEU A 35 9.71 -2.81 7.65
N LEU A 36 9.14 -1.61 7.55
CA LEU A 36 8.81 -0.99 6.26
C LEU A 36 10.07 -0.75 5.42
N ALA A 37 11.16 -0.27 6.03
CA ALA A 37 12.44 -0.08 5.34
C ALA A 37 12.99 -1.40 4.78
N ILE A 38 12.89 -2.49 5.55
CA ILE A 38 13.28 -3.83 5.08
C ILE A 38 12.44 -4.26 3.86
N VAL A 39 11.12 -4.05 3.91
CA VAL A 39 10.22 -4.40 2.78
C VAL A 39 10.58 -3.61 1.53
N ILE A 40 10.85 -2.31 1.65
CA ILE A 40 11.25 -1.45 0.53
C ILE A 40 12.62 -1.89 -0.02
N PHE A 41 13.57 -2.23 0.85
CA PHE A 41 14.90 -2.72 0.45
C PHE A 41 14.82 -4.00 -0.40
N PHE A 42 14.08 -5.02 0.06
CA PHE A 42 13.90 -6.26 -0.70
C PHE A 42 13.10 -6.06 -1.99
N THR A 43 12.13 -5.13 -1.99
CA THR A 43 11.42 -4.74 -3.21
C THR A 43 12.41 -4.18 -4.23
N GLY A 44 13.33 -3.29 -3.81
CA GLY A 44 14.38 -2.75 -4.67
C GLY A 44 15.32 -3.82 -5.23
N LEU A 45 15.79 -4.75 -4.38
CA LEU A 45 16.65 -5.86 -4.82
C LEU A 45 15.98 -6.81 -5.83
N SER A 46 14.66 -6.93 -5.78
CA SER A 46 13.88 -7.80 -6.67
C SER A 46 13.57 -7.15 -8.03
N MET A 47 13.77 -5.83 -8.17
CA MET A 47 13.49 -5.12 -9.42
C MET A 47 14.56 -5.40 -10.49
N LYS A 48 14.11 -5.83 -11.67
CA LYS A 48 14.99 -6.02 -12.83
C LYS A 48 15.27 -4.69 -13.51
N VAL A 49 16.54 -4.41 -13.80
CA VAL A 49 16.97 -3.20 -14.53
C VAL A 49 16.32 -3.10 -15.91
N ASP A 50 16.09 -4.24 -16.57
CA ASP A 50 15.44 -4.26 -17.88
C ASP A 50 13.97 -3.86 -17.84
N ALA A 51 13.26 -4.14 -16.73
CA ALA A 51 11.89 -3.65 -16.54
C ALA A 51 11.87 -2.11 -16.47
N ILE A 52 12.86 -1.50 -15.81
CA ILE A 52 13.01 -0.03 -15.76
C ILE A 52 13.29 0.54 -17.16
N LYS A 53 14.11 -0.14 -17.97
CA LYS A 53 14.35 0.29 -19.36
C LYS A 53 13.09 0.18 -20.21
N SER A 54 12.30 -0.89 -20.03
CA SER A 54 11.03 -1.12 -20.73
C SER A 54 9.98 -0.03 -20.46
N MET A 55 10.04 0.65 -19.31
CA MET A 55 9.15 1.78 -19.01
C MET A 55 9.22 2.88 -20.08
N LYS A 56 10.37 3.08 -20.74
CA LYS A 56 10.50 4.06 -21.83
C LYS A 56 9.74 3.66 -23.09
N SER A 57 9.61 2.35 -23.35
CA SER A 57 8.89 1.83 -24.51
C SER A 57 7.37 2.01 -24.35
N ASN A 58 6.86 1.81 -23.14
CA ASN A 58 5.41 1.87 -22.83
C ASN A 58 5.07 3.09 -21.96
N TYR A 59 5.63 4.26 -22.27
CA TYR A 59 5.54 5.42 -21.38
C TYR A 59 4.11 6.00 -21.25
N TYR A 60 3.33 6.03 -22.33
CA TYR A 60 1.98 6.59 -22.33
C TYR A 60 1.02 5.89 -21.35
N PRO A 61 0.85 4.55 -21.39
CA PRO A 61 -0.04 3.88 -20.45
C PRO A 61 0.46 3.99 -18.99
N LEU A 62 1.79 3.94 -18.75
CA LEU A 62 2.34 4.15 -17.41
C LEU A 62 2.06 5.55 -16.87
N LEU A 63 2.22 6.58 -17.70
CA LEU A 63 1.95 7.96 -17.32
C LEU A 63 0.46 8.16 -17.01
N LEU A 64 -0.43 7.64 -17.86
CA LEU A 64 -1.87 7.72 -17.62
C LEU A 64 -2.26 7.00 -16.32
N ALA A 65 -1.75 5.79 -16.08
CA ALA A 65 -2.01 5.05 -14.84
C ALA A 65 -1.48 5.80 -13.61
N THR A 66 -0.32 6.45 -13.73
CA THR A 66 0.28 7.24 -12.64
C THR A 66 -0.56 8.47 -12.33
N VAL A 67 -0.94 9.25 -13.35
CA VAL A 67 -1.80 10.42 -13.21
C VAL A 67 -3.16 10.03 -12.64
N PHE A 68 -3.76 8.96 -13.16
CA PHE A 68 -5.05 8.48 -12.70
C PHE A 68 -4.97 8.02 -11.24
N LYS A 69 -3.95 7.25 -10.85
CA LYS A 69 -3.73 6.85 -9.45
C LYS A 69 -3.64 8.09 -8.56
N TRP A 70 -2.72 9.00 -8.83
CA TRP A 70 -2.50 10.17 -7.97
C TRP A 70 -3.67 11.15 -7.94
N THR A 71 -4.43 11.28 -9.03
CA THR A 71 -5.59 12.17 -9.07
C THR A 71 -6.77 11.52 -8.36
N PHE A 72 -7.12 10.29 -8.76
CA PHE A 72 -8.33 9.62 -8.31
C PHE A 72 -8.24 9.22 -6.83
N THR A 73 -7.14 8.62 -6.38
CA THR A 73 -7.02 8.17 -4.97
C THR A 73 -6.96 9.34 -4.00
N VAL A 74 -6.31 10.45 -4.39
CA VAL A 74 -6.22 11.66 -3.56
C VAL A 74 -7.54 12.41 -3.52
N LEU A 75 -8.23 12.56 -4.66
CA LEU A 75 -9.55 13.19 -4.66
C LEU A 75 -10.56 12.42 -3.79
N ILE A 76 -10.56 11.09 -3.88
CA ILE A 76 -11.43 10.26 -3.06
C ILE A 76 -11.07 10.39 -1.58
N SER A 77 -9.79 10.35 -1.22
CA SER A 77 -9.39 10.44 0.19
C SER A 77 -9.73 11.79 0.80
N VAL A 78 -9.51 12.89 0.06
CA VAL A 78 -9.89 14.25 0.48
C VAL A 78 -11.41 14.38 0.60
N PHE A 79 -12.16 13.86 -0.37
CA PHE A 79 -13.62 13.87 -0.34
C PHE A 79 -14.15 13.13 0.90
N LEU A 80 -13.67 11.91 1.16
CA LEU A 80 -14.08 11.13 2.34
C LEU A 80 -13.68 11.80 3.65
N ALA A 81 -12.48 12.38 3.71
CA ALA A 81 -12.00 13.12 4.87
C ALA A 81 -12.91 14.31 5.20
N TYR A 82 -13.32 15.08 4.19
CA TYR A 82 -14.22 16.21 4.37
C TYR A 82 -15.67 15.79 4.67
N ALA A 83 -16.20 14.84 3.91
CA ALA A 83 -17.61 14.44 4.00
C ALA A 83 -17.94 13.70 5.30
N ILE A 84 -17.02 12.87 5.81
CA ILE A 84 -17.29 11.98 6.95
C ILE A 84 -16.51 12.38 8.20
N PHE A 85 -15.27 12.87 8.04
CA PHE A 85 -14.33 13.07 9.15
C PHE A 85 -13.97 14.53 9.42
N SER A 86 -14.76 15.49 8.91
CA SER A 86 -14.49 16.93 9.09
C SER A 86 -14.39 17.37 10.54
N SER A 87 -15.13 16.74 11.45
CA SER A 87 -15.07 17.03 12.89
C SER A 87 -13.89 16.37 13.62
N ARG A 88 -13.09 15.51 12.96
CA ARG A 88 -11.97 14.76 13.55
C ARG A 88 -10.72 14.90 12.68
N PRO A 89 -9.94 15.98 12.87
CA PRO A 89 -8.82 16.33 11.99
C PRO A 89 -7.73 15.25 11.93
N GLU A 90 -7.48 14.52 13.02
CA GLU A 90 -6.49 13.44 13.05
C GLU A 90 -6.87 12.26 12.15
N ILE A 91 -8.15 11.85 12.18
CA ILE A 91 -8.65 10.76 11.31
C ILE A 91 -8.69 11.24 9.86
N ALA A 92 -9.15 12.48 9.62
CA ALA A 92 -9.14 13.08 8.29
C ALA A 92 -7.73 13.12 7.68
N ALA A 93 -6.72 13.51 8.46
CA ALA A 93 -5.33 13.50 8.03
C ALA A 93 -4.84 12.08 7.68
N GLY A 94 -5.18 11.08 8.50
CA GLY A 94 -4.86 9.68 8.22
C GLY A 94 -5.52 9.14 6.95
N VAL A 95 -6.78 9.51 6.70
CA VAL A 95 -7.50 9.16 5.47
C VAL A 95 -6.84 9.79 4.25
N ILE A 96 -6.54 11.10 4.30
CA ILE A 96 -5.84 11.78 3.19
C ILE A 96 -4.49 11.13 2.93
N LEU A 97 -3.70 10.88 3.98
CA LEU A 97 -2.39 10.23 3.89
C LEU A 97 -2.47 8.87 3.18
N SER A 98 -3.50 8.07 3.49
CA SER A 98 -3.72 6.77 2.83
C SER A 98 -3.92 6.87 1.31
N GLY A 99 -4.48 7.98 0.82
CA GLY A 99 -4.68 8.24 -0.61
C GLY A 99 -3.45 8.82 -1.31
N THR A 100 -2.53 9.42 -0.55
CA THR A 100 -1.32 10.10 -1.05
C THR A 100 -0.05 9.24 -0.98
N VAL A 101 -0.13 7.98 -0.55
CA VAL A 101 1.03 7.07 -0.55
C VAL A 101 1.16 6.32 -1.89
N PRO A 102 2.37 5.97 -2.34
CA PRO A 102 2.56 5.10 -3.49
C PRO A 102 1.94 3.71 -3.27
N ASN A 103 1.73 2.95 -4.35
CA ASN A 103 1.11 1.63 -4.24
C ASN A 103 2.03 0.66 -3.50
N ALA A 104 1.45 -0.19 -2.65
CA ALA A 104 2.19 -1.18 -1.88
C ALA A 104 2.75 -2.30 -2.77
N THR A 105 3.89 -2.88 -2.38
CA THR A 105 4.57 -3.99 -3.07
C THR A 105 3.64 -5.19 -3.34
N ALA A 106 2.65 -5.43 -2.47
CA ALA A 106 1.68 -6.52 -2.66
C ALA A 106 0.78 -6.33 -3.89
N ALA A 107 0.62 -5.11 -4.42
CA ALA A 107 -0.19 -4.85 -5.59
C ALA A 107 0.27 -5.67 -6.82
N THR A 108 1.57 -5.85 -7.01
CA THR A 108 2.12 -6.66 -8.12
C THR A 108 1.68 -8.13 -8.04
N LEU A 109 1.64 -8.70 -6.83
CA LEU A 109 1.14 -10.05 -6.59
C LEU A 109 -0.35 -10.15 -6.94
N TYR A 110 -1.15 -9.18 -6.51
CA TYR A 110 -2.59 -9.18 -6.81
C TYR A 110 -2.87 -8.99 -8.30
N THR A 111 -2.12 -8.14 -9.00
CA THR A 111 -2.20 -7.99 -10.46
C THR A 111 -1.87 -9.31 -11.16
N PHE A 112 -0.83 -10.03 -10.71
CA PHE A 112 -0.48 -11.34 -11.25
C PHE A 112 -1.60 -12.38 -11.04
N ILE A 113 -2.17 -12.44 -9.83
CA ILE A 113 -3.30 -13.35 -9.53
C ILE A 113 -4.54 -13.00 -10.36
N ALA A 114 -4.78 -11.71 -10.62
CA ALA A 114 -5.91 -11.22 -11.42
C ALA A 114 -5.70 -11.43 -12.94
N GLY A 115 -4.59 -12.02 -13.37
CA GLY A 115 -4.26 -12.21 -14.80
C GLY A 115 -3.89 -10.91 -15.52
N GLY A 116 -3.59 -9.85 -14.78
CA GLY A 116 -3.13 -8.58 -15.32
C GLY A 116 -1.65 -8.62 -15.71
N ASN A 117 -1.21 -7.59 -16.44
CA ASN A 117 0.20 -7.45 -16.76
C ASN A 117 1.00 -7.06 -15.49
N ALA A 118 1.92 -7.94 -15.08
CA ALA A 118 2.82 -7.73 -13.95
C ALA A 118 4.27 -7.40 -14.39
N SER A 119 4.48 -7.16 -15.68
CA SER A 119 5.78 -6.87 -16.32
C SER A 119 5.88 -5.43 -16.81
#